data_AF-A0A3N7HTQ2-F1
#
_entry.id   AF-A0A3N7HTQ2-F1
#
_cell.length_a   1.000
_cell.length_b   1.000
_cell.length_c   1.000
_cell.angle_alpha   90.00
_cell.angle_beta   90.00
_cell.angle_gamma   90.00
#
_symmetry.space_group_name_H-M   'P 1'
#
loop_
_entity.id
_entity.type
_entity.pdbx_description
1 polymer ?
#
loop_
_entity_poly.entity_id
_entity_poly.type
_entity_poly.pdbx_seq_one_letter_code
_entity_poly.pdbx_strand_id
1 'polypeptide(L)' 'MKTFQIEIQRVKAMTTGHGLVEALIDALVIPQKPSSDGREPSTRLSMSEADARVLFLLLKQQLAEFDKKKARSQR' A
#
# COMPACT_ATOMS: atom_id res chain seq x y z
N MET A 1 -8.16 17.87 1.24
CA MET A 1 -7.82 16.58 1.89
C MET A 1 -6.69 16.80 2.90
N LYS A 2 -6.64 16.04 3.99
CA LYS A 2 -5.45 16.00 4.87
C LYS A 2 -4.37 15.17 4.19
N THR A 3 -3.13 15.64 4.22
CA THR A 3 -1.97 14.95 3.63
C THR A 3 -1.03 14.45 4.72
N PHE A 4 -0.29 13.39 4.40
CA PHE A 4 0.64 12.76 5.33
C PHE A 4 1.96 12.47 4.63
N GLN A 5 3.03 12.44 5.41
CA GLN A 5 4.26 11.76 5.06
C GLN A 5 4.27 10.43 5.82
N ILE A 6 4.28 9.34 5.08
CA ILE A 6 4.25 7.97 5.58
C ILE A 6 5.58 7.32 5.22
N GLU A 7 6.32 6.86 6.21
CA GLU A 7 7.55 6.10 6.03
C GLU A 7 7.37 4.68 6.56
N ILE A 8 7.40 3.69 5.67
CA ILE A 8 7.30 2.28 6.05
C ILE A 8 8.66 1.80 6.56
N GLN A 9 8.63 1.20 7.74
CA GLN A 9 9.79 0.55 8.36
C GLN A 9 9.79 -0.97 8.14
N ARG A 10 8.60 -1.57 8.03
CA ARG A 10 8.43 -3.01 7.79
C ARG A 10 7.05 -3.34 7.27
N VAL A 11 6.97 -4.25 6.29
CA VAL A 11 5.71 -4.91 5.89
C VAL A 11 5.60 -6.26 6.60
N LYS A 12 4.53 -6.47 7.38
CA LYS A 12 4.33 -7.68 8.20
C LYS A 12 3.50 -8.73 7.48
N ALA A 13 2.38 -8.33 6.91
CA ALA A 13 1.46 -9.22 6.23
C ALA A 13 0.61 -8.43 5.24
N MET A 14 0.09 -9.14 4.24
CA MET A 14 -0.99 -8.63 3.40
C MET A 14 -2.08 -9.69 3.30
N THR A 15 -3.32 -9.25 3.38
CA THR A 15 -4.50 -10.11 3.26
C THR A 15 -5.46 -9.51 2.26
N THR A 16 -6.29 -10.36 1.69
CA THR A 16 -7.30 -9.96 0.71
C THR A 16 -8.67 -10.43 1.15
N GLY A 17 -9.60 -9.50 1.29
CA GLY A 17 -10.96 -9.77 1.74
C GLY A 17 -11.90 -8.64 1.35
N HIS A 18 -13.18 -8.97 1.11
CA HIS A 18 -14.24 -7.97 0.88
C HIS A 18 -13.95 -6.91 -0.20
N GLY A 19 -13.18 -7.25 -1.23
CA GLY A 19 -12.80 -6.32 -2.30
C GLY A 19 -11.64 -5.38 -1.96
N LEU A 20 -10.98 -5.60 -0.81
CA LEU A 20 -9.85 -4.82 -0.33
C LEU A 20 -8.60 -5.70 -0.20
N VAL A 21 -7.45 -5.04 -0.33
CA VAL A 21 -6.14 -5.57 0.08
C VAL A 21 -5.72 -4.80 1.31
N GLU A 22 -5.53 -5.49 2.42
CA GLU A 22 -5.11 -4.91 3.68
C GLU A 22 -3.64 -5.22 3.92
N ALA A 23 -2.86 -4.22 4.31
CA ALA A 23 -1.46 -4.37 4.65
C ALA A 23 -1.24 -4.03 6.13
N LEU A 24 -0.65 -4.97 6.87
CA LEU A 24 -0.15 -4.74 8.21
C LEU A 24 1.29 -4.23 8.10
N ILE A 25 1.53 -3.00 8.53
CA ILE A 25 2.82 -2.32 8.41
C ILE A 25 3.22 -1.65 9.72
N ASP A 26 4.52 -1.56 9.96
CA ASP A 26 5.10 -0.60 10.89
C ASP A 26 5.50 0.64 10.09
N ALA A 27 5.00 1.81 10.49
CA ALA A 27 5.24 3.05 9.77
C ALA A 27 5.27 4.27 10.70
N LEU A 28 6.10 5.26 10.32
CA LEU A 28 6.05 6.61 10.85
C LEU A 28 5.06 7.43 10.01
N VAL A 29 4.08 8.06 10.66
CA VAL A 29 3.04 8.86 10.00
C VAL A 29 3.08 10.28 10.56
N ILE A 30 3.41 11.24 9.68
CA ILE A 30 3.53 12.64 10.05
C ILE A 30 2.51 13.44 9.24
N PRO A 31 1.67 14.29 9.88
CA PRO A 31 0.83 15.22 9.15
C PRO A 31 1.68 16.16 8.28
N GLN A 32 1.39 16.23 6.99
CA GLN A 32 2.08 17.13 6.08
C GLN A 32 1.27 18.41 5.91
N LYS A 33 1.93 19.56 6.02
CA LYS A 33 1.29 20.84 5.68
C LYS A 33 1.17 20.95 4.15
N PRO A 34 0.08 21.53 3.63
CA PRO A 34 -0.03 21.82 2.20
C PRO A 34 1.19 22.63 1.74
N SER A 35 1.77 22.27 0.59
CA SER A 35 2.88 23.03 0.03
C SER A 35 2.42 24.44 -0.34
N SER A 36 3.24 25.45 -0.01
CA SER A 36 3.02 26.84 -0.43
C SER A 36 3.16 27.04 -1.94
N ASP A 37 3.80 26.09 -2.63
CA ASP A 37 4.31 26.28 -3.99
C ASP A 37 3.26 25.96 -5.07
N GLY A 38 1.98 26.01 -4.73
CA GLY A 38 0.87 25.76 -5.66
C GLY A 38 0.75 24.32 -6.18
N ARG A 39 1.59 23.40 -5.68
CA ARG A 39 1.49 21.96 -6.01
C ARG A 39 0.26 21.35 -5.36
N GLU A 40 -0.37 20.43 -6.09
CA GLU A 40 -1.50 19.69 -5.58
C GLU A 40 -1.13 18.93 -4.29
N PRO A 41 -1.92 19.05 -3.19
CA PRO A 41 -1.64 18.35 -1.96
C PRO A 41 -1.62 16.83 -2.16
N SER A 42 -0.51 16.20 -1.81
CA SER A 42 -0.33 14.74 -1.91
C SER A 42 0.17 14.14 -0.61
N THR A 43 -0.24 12.90 -0.35
CA THR A 43 0.34 12.06 0.70
C THR A 43 1.56 11.36 0.13
N ARG A 44 2.72 11.48 0.79
CA ARG A 44 3.96 10.82 0.38
C ARG A 44 4.09 9.48 1.08
N LEU A 45 4.40 8.43 0.33
CA LEU A 45 4.80 7.13 0.85
C LEU A 45 6.27 6.87 0.51
N SER A 46 7.09 6.60 1.51
CA SER A 46 8.51 6.22 1.35
C SER A 46 8.82 4.94 2.11
N MET A 47 9.81 4.19 1.63
CA MET A 47 10.30 2.96 2.26
C MET A 47 11.69 2.65 1.72
N SER A 48 12.43 1.75 2.39
CA SER A 48 13.69 1.25 1.86
C SER A 48 13.47 0.40 0.60
N GLU A 49 14.47 0.26 -0.26
CA GLU A 49 14.36 -0.64 -1.42
C GLU A 49 14.09 -2.09 -1.00
N ALA A 50 14.64 -2.52 0.14
CA ALA A 50 14.42 -3.86 0.66
C ALA A 50 12.95 -4.08 1.01
N ASP A 51 12.33 -3.13 1.71
CA ASP A 51 10.91 -3.18 2.05
C ASP A 51 10.02 -3.06 0.82
N ALA A 52 10.42 -2.25 -0.17
CA ALA A 52 9.71 -2.15 -1.45
C ALA A 52 9.67 -3.50 -2.19
N ARG A 53 10.77 -4.26 -2.16
CA ARG A 53 10.81 -5.62 -2.75
C ARG A 53 9.88 -6.59 -2.01
N VAL A 54 9.85 -6.53 -0.67
CA VAL A 54 8.93 -7.35 0.14
C VAL A 54 7.48 -6.99 -0.15
N LEU A 55 7.14 -5.70 -0.15
CA LEU A 55 5.81 -5.21 -0.49
C LEU A 55 5.37 -5.70 -1.87
N PHE A 56 6.24 -5.60 -2.88
CA PHE A 56 5.94 -6.03 -4.24
C PHE A 56 5.67 -7.52 -4.33
N LEU A 57 6.43 -8.34 -3.62
CA LEU A 57 6.24 -9.80 -3.59
C LEU A 57 4.90 -10.16 -2.95
N LEU A 58 4.57 -9.56 -1.81
CA LEU A 58 3.30 -9.77 -1.13
C LEU A 58 2.12 -9.29 -1.98
N LEU A 59 2.24 -8.13 -2.61
CA LEU A 59 1.21 -7.59 -3.50
C LEU A 59 0.96 -8.50 -4.69
N LYS A 60 2.02 -9.03 -5.33
CA LYS A 60 1.89 -10.02 -6.41
C LYS A 60 1.11 -11.26 -5.96
N GLN A 61 1.38 -11.76 -4.75
CA GLN A 61 0.65 -12.89 -4.20
C GLN A 61 -0.84 -12.58 -4.05
N GLN A 62 -1.18 -11.42 -3.48
CA GLN A 62 -2.58 -10.99 -3.32
C GLN A 62 -3.29 -10.84 -4.67
N LEU A 63 -2.61 -10.25 -5.67
CA LEU A 63 -3.15 -10.10 -7.02
C LEU A 63 -3.43 -11.44 -7.69
N ALA A 64 -2.53 -12.41 -7.56
CA ALA A 64 -2.74 -13.76 -8.09
C ALA A 64 -3.95 -14.47 -7.43
N GLU A 65 -4.28 -14.16 -6.17
CA GLU A 65 -5.47 -14.69 -5.51
C GLU A 65 -6.77 -14.09 -6.08
N PHE A 66 -6.78 -12.81 -6.43
CA PHE A 66 -7.94 -12.20 -7.12
C PHE A 66 -8.21 -12.86 -8.47
N ASP A 67 -7.15 -13.08 -9.25
CA ASP A 67 -7.28 -13.66 -10.59
C ASP A 67 -7.82 -15.09 -10.54
N LYS A 68 -7.40 -15.87 -9.53
CA LYS A 68 -7.96 -17.22 -9.28
C LYS A 68 -9.45 -17.20 -8.98
N LYS A 69 -9.97 -16.19 -8.27
CA LYS A 69 -11.41 -16.08 -7.95
C LYS A 69 -12.24 -15.80 -9.21
N LYS A 70 -11.76 -14.98 -10.14
CA LYS A 70 -12.44 -14.72 -11.42
C LYS A 70 -12.52 -15.96 -12.31
N ALA A 71 -11.48 -16.81 -12.30
CA ALA A 71 -11.45 -18.04 -13.11
C ALA A 71 -12.48 -19.11 -12.70
N ARG A 72 -13.08 -19.01 -11.50
CA ARG A 72 -14.02 -20.04 -10.98
C ARG A 72 -15.50 -19.75 -11.30
N SER A 73 -15.82 -18.67 -12.00
CA SER A 73 -17.19 -18.24 -12.34
C SER A 73 -17.64 -18.60 -13.77
N GLN A 74 -17.00 -19.60 -14.41
CA GLN A 74 -17.27 -20.03 -15.79
C GLN A 74 -17.56 -21.55 -15.87
N ARG A 75 -18.36 -22.08 -14.96
CA ARG A 75 -18.90 -23.45 -15.03
C ARG A 75 -20.37 -23.46 -14.68
#